data_AF-A0A0D2MHE6-F1
#
_entry.id   AF-A0A0D2MHE6-F1
#
_cell.length_a   1.000
_cell.length_b   1.000
_cell.length_c   1.000
_cell.angle_alpha   90.00
_cell.angle_beta   90.00
_cell.angle_gamma   90.00
#
_symmetry.space_group_name_H-M   'P 1'
#
loop_
_entity.id
_entity.type
_entity.pdbx_description
1 polymer ?
#
loop_
_entity_poly.entity_id
_entity_poly.type
_entity_poly.pdbx_seq_one_letter_code
_entity_poly.pdbx_strand_id
1 'polypeptide(L)'
;MGNTISARKPKRSKMAKLLEETRLDDIRSQQNITTLKDNATVEQALKMLASKRVLSAPVKLSSPPPDAEQGSGSTIFGFVDVRDVVSSFFNTELQGVDLKSMKMLQRMRILEEKGQSFALLALKDLPIIGGGGC
;
A
#
# COMPACT_ATOMS: atom_id res chain seq x y z
N MET A 1 -38.29 34.53 35.50
CA MET A 1 -37.53 33.28 35.67
C MET A 1 -36.92 32.92 34.33
N GLY A 2 -35.62 33.12 34.14
CA GLY A 2 -34.93 32.84 32.87
C GLY A 2 -33.63 32.09 33.14
N ASN A 3 -33.64 30.77 32.94
CA ASN A 3 -32.43 29.94 33.03
C ASN A 3 -31.69 30.02 31.70
N THR A 4 -30.57 30.72 31.68
CA THR A 4 -29.60 30.67 30.59
C THR A 4 -28.78 29.38 30.73
N ILE A 5 -29.08 28.40 29.88
CA ILE A 5 -28.26 27.20 29.73
C ILE A 5 -26.95 27.61 29.07
N SER A 6 -25.91 27.79 29.88
CA SER A 6 -24.56 28.04 29.39
C SER A 6 -24.04 26.76 28.72
N ALA A 7 -24.11 26.72 27.39
CA ALA A 7 -23.57 25.64 26.58
C ALA A 7 -22.04 25.58 26.79
N ARG A 8 -21.57 24.60 27.57
CA ARG A 8 -20.14 24.30 27.69
C ARG A 8 -19.61 23.87 26.33
N LYS A 9 -18.84 24.75 25.67
CA LYS A 9 -18.06 24.38 24.49
C LYS A 9 -17.13 23.21 24.88
N PRO A 10 -17.11 22.10 24.11
CA PRO A 10 -16.22 21.00 24.42
C PRO A 10 -14.77 21.50 24.36
N LYS A 11 -14.02 21.34 25.45
CA LYS A 11 -12.57 21.60 25.46
C LYS A 11 -11.93 20.65 24.45
N ARG A 12 -11.57 21.15 23.27
CA ARG A 12 -10.76 20.40 22.30
C ARG A 12 -9.49 19.94 23.01
N SER A 13 -9.14 18.66 22.83
CA SER A 13 -7.94 18.10 23.44
C SER A 13 -6.71 18.84 22.89
N LYS A 14 -5.67 18.99 23.72
CA LYS A 14 -4.39 19.61 23.29
C LYS A 14 -3.81 18.92 22.04
N MET A 15 -4.09 17.63 21.87
CA MET A 15 -3.69 16.84 20.70
C MET A 15 -4.41 17.28 19.42
N ALA A 16 -5.72 17.55 19.47
CA ALA A 16 -6.46 18.01 18.29
C ALA A 16 -5.93 19.35 17.79
N LYS A 17 -5.62 20.26 18.72
CA LYS A 17 -5.01 21.55 18.39
C LYS A 17 -3.62 21.39 17.77
N LEU A 18 -2.80 20.49 18.30
CA LEU A 18 -1.48 20.18 17.74
C LEU A 18 -1.56 19.65 16.30
N LEU A 19 -2.49 18.73 16.02
CA LEU A 19 -2.70 18.19 14.67
C LEU A 19 -3.22 19.23 13.67
N GLU A 20 -4.01 20.20 14.13
CA GLU A 20 -4.51 21.31 13.30
C GLU A 20 -3.42 22.35 12.97
N GLU A 21 -2.50 22.58 13.90
CA GLU A 21 -1.46 23.61 13.77
C GLU A 21 -0.17 23.11 13.10
N THR A 22 0.10 21.79 13.15
CA THR A 22 1.32 21.20 12.57
C THR A 22 1.16 20.99 11.07
N ARG A 23 2.04 21.57 10.25
CA ARG A 23 2.07 21.33 8.80
C ARG A 23 2.93 20.12 8.48
N LEU A 24 2.69 19.50 7.33
CA LEU A 24 3.52 18.39 6.85
C LEU A 24 4.99 18.81 6.67
N ASP A 25 5.24 20.05 6.23
CA ASP A 25 6.60 20.57 6.09
C ASP A 25 7.33 20.70 7.43
N ASP A 26 6.60 20.90 8.53
CA ASP A 26 7.18 21.02 9.89
C ASP A 26 7.72 19.67 10.40
N ILE A 27 7.19 18.57 9.87
CA ILE A 27 7.57 17.20 10.25
C ILE A 27 8.41 16.50 9.17
N ARG A 28 8.53 17.10 7.98
CA ARG A 28 9.21 16.48 6.84
C ARG A 28 10.72 16.60 7.00
N SER A 29 11.36 15.51 7.39
CA SER A 29 12.80 15.32 7.23
C SER A 29 13.16 14.97 5.78
N GLN A 30 14.44 15.04 5.40
CA GLN A 30 14.88 14.51 4.11
C GLN A 30 14.59 13.01 4.05
N GLN A 31 13.68 12.61 3.16
CA GLN A 31 13.28 11.22 2.98
C GLN A 31 13.78 10.68 1.65
N ASN A 32 14.34 9.47 1.68
CA ASN A 32 14.72 8.73 0.49
C ASN A 32 13.53 7.86 0.04
N ILE A 33 12.65 8.43 -0.78
CA ILE A 33 11.45 7.75 -1.26
C ILE A 33 11.84 6.77 -2.38
N THR A 34 11.65 5.48 -2.10
CA THR A 34 11.81 4.43 -3.11
C THR A 34 10.53 4.33 -3.93
N THR A 35 10.64 4.32 -5.26
CA THR A 35 9.49 4.17 -6.17
C THR A 35 9.61 2.88 -6.95
N LEU A 36 8.49 2.22 -7.21
CA LEU A 36 8.38 1.02 -8.03
C LEU A 36 7.90 1.38 -9.43
N LYS A 37 8.32 0.63 -10.45
CA LYS A 37 7.77 0.77 -11.80
C LYS A 37 6.47 -0.03 -11.90
N ASP A 38 5.51 0.48 -12.65
CA ASP A 38 4.23 -0.19 -12.94
C ASP A 38 4.39 -1.57 -13.60
N ASN A 39 5.40 -1.73 -14.46
CA ASN A 39 5.72 -2.98 -15.12
C ASN A 39 6.71 -3.88 -14.35
N ALA A 40 7.10 -3.50 -13.12
CA ALA A 40 7.95 -4.34 -12.29
C ALA A 40 7.18 -5.61 -11.91
N THR A 41 7.88 -6.74 -11.84
CA THR A 41 7.28 -7.98 -11.35
C THR A 41 7.16 -7.97 -9.84
N VAL A 42 6.29 -8.81 -9.29
CA VAL A 42 6.17 -9.03 -7.83
C VAL A 42 7.53 -9.34 -7.21
N GLU A 43 8.32 -10.21 -7.84
CA GLU A 43 9.66 -10.55 -7.36
C GLU A 43 10.59 -9.32 -7.27
N GLN A 44 10.61 -8.51 -8.32
CA GLN A 44 11.44 -7.31 -8.38
C GLN A 44 11.01 -6.31 -7.31
N ALA A 45 9.70 -6.16 -7.10
CA ALA A 45 9.13 -5.31 -6.07
C ALA A 45 9.56 -5.76 -4.67
N LEU A 46 9.38 -7.04 -4.34
CA LEU A 46 9.76 -7.60 -3.04
C LEU A 46 11.26 -7.48 -2.77
N LYS A 47 12.09 -7.77 -3.78
CA LYS A 47 13.55 -7.57 -3.69
C LYS A 47 13.90 -6.10 -3.43
N MET A 48 13.23 -5.16 -4.09
CA MET A 48 13.47 -3.74 -3.90
C MET A 48 13.05 -3.28 -2.49
N LEU A 49 11.84 -3.62 -2.05
CA LEU A 49 11.33 -3.31 -0.71
C LEU A 49 12.27 -3.84 0.38
N ALA A 50 12.71 -5.10 0.26
CA ALA A 50 13.66 -5.73 1.17
C ALA A 50 15.02 -5.01 1.17
N SER A 51 15.57 -4.68 0.00
CA SER A 51 16.86 -3.99 -0.12
C SER A 51 16.86 -2.60 0.50
N LYS A 52 15.71 -1.91 0.45
CA LYS A 52 15.50 -0.57 1.00
C LYS A 52 14.97 -0.58 2.42
N ARG A 53 14.68 -1.76 2.98
CA ARG A 53 14.11 -1.97 4.32
C ARG A 53 12.80 -1.19 4.52
N VAL A 54 11.95 -1.16 3.49
CA VAL A 54 10.63 -0.54 3.53
C VAL A 54 9.54 -1.59 3.30
N LEU A 55 8.33 -1.32 3.80
CA LEU A 55 7.19 -2.25 3.72
C LEU A 55 6.19 -1.89 2.63
N SER A 56 6.29 -0.68 2.09
CA SER A 56 5.46 -0.20 1.00
C SER A 56 6.24 0.79 0.15
N ALA A 57 5.82 0.94 -1.10
CA ALA A 57 6.36 1.94 -2.00
C ALA A 57 5.29 2.39 -3.01
N PRO A 58 5.33 3.67 -3.42
CA PRO A 58 4.50 4.16 -4.51
C PRO A 58 4.91 3.52 -5.85
N VAL A 59 3.91 3.18 -6.66
CA VAL A 59 4.06 2.68 -8.02
C VAL A 59 3.91 3.86 -8.98
N LYS A 60 4.93 4.04 -9.81
CA LYS A 60 5.02 5.10 -10.81
C LYS A 60 4.62 4.56 -12.18
N LEU A 61 3.68 5.22 -12.84
CA LEU A 61 3.30 4.90 -14.21
C LEU A 61 4.42 5.29 -15.17
N SER A 62 4.71 4.39 -16.11
CA SER A 62 5.66 4.64 -17.19
C SER A 62 5.08 5.59 -18.24
N SER A 63 3.75 5.66 -18.35
CA SER A 63 3.04 6.60 -19.23
C SER A 63 1.86 7.20 -18.48
N PRO A 64 1.74 8.53 -18.40
CA PRO A 64 0.58 9.16 -17.78
C PRO A 64 -0.69 8.83 -18.58
N PRO A 65 -1.86 8.71 -17.92
CA PRO A 65 -3.14 8.63 -18.61
C PRO A 65 -3.31 9.82 -19.57
N PRO A 66 -4.03 9.65 -20.69
CA PRO A 66 -4.21 10.71 -21.69
C PRO A 66 -4.84 12.00 -21.14
N ASP A 67 -5.52 11.93 -19.98
CA ASP A 67 -6.20 13.05 -19.33
C ASP A 67 -5.42 13.68 -18.16
N ALA A 68 -4.20 13.21 -17.86
CA ALA A 68 -3.38 13.81 -16.82
C ALA A 68 -2.74 15.10 -17.35
N GLU A 69 -3.13 16.25 -16.79
CA GLU A 69 -2.65 17.57 -17.20
C GLU A 69 -1.12 17.57 -17.40
N GLN A 70 -0.71 18.03 -18.59
CA GLN A 70 0.69 18.17 -19.00
C GLN A 70 1.38 19.24 -18.14
N GLY A 71 1.76 18.87 -16.93
CA GLY A 71 2.34 19.79 -15.98
C GLY A 71 2.80 19.09 -14.72
N SER A 72 4.05 18.65 -14.73
CA SER A 72 4.82 18.26 -13.54
C SER A 72 4.43 16.93 -12.88
N GLY A 73 5.36 15.97 -12.98
CA GLY A 73 5.48 14.90 -12.01
C GLY A 73 4.94 13.59 -12.54
N SER A 74 5.77 12.57 -12.44
CA SER A 74 5.35 11.21 -12.72
C SER A 74 4.13 10.79 -11.93
N THR A 75 3.08 10.39 -12.62
CA THR A 75 1.82 9.94 -12.02
C THR A 75 2.06 8.71 -11.15
N ILE A 76 1.83 8.86 -9.85
CA ILE A 76 1.79 7.74 -8.92
C ILE A 76 0.43 7.07 -9.08
N PHE A 77 0.43 5.80 -9.50
CA PHE A 77 -0.78 5.00 -9.69
C PHE A 77 -1.40 4.60 -8.35
N GLY A 78 -0.56 4.28 -7.38
CA GLY A 78 -0.99 3.84 -6.05
C GLY A 78 0.22 3.41 -5.23
N PHE A 79 -0.05 2.83 -4.06
CA PHE A 79 0.96 2.20 -3.22
C PHE A 79 0.78 0.70 -3.27
N VAL A 80 1.90 -0.02 -3.26
CA VAL A 80 1.92 -1.45 -3.04
C VAL A 80 2.62 -1.70 -1.72
N ASP A 81 1.97 -2.46 -0.85
CA ASP A 81 2.57 -2.95 0.37
C ASP A 81 2.71 -4.49 0.37
N VAL A 82 3.48 -5.02 1.33
CA VAL A 82 3.70 -6.46 1.46
C VAL A 82 2.38 -7.21 1.76
N ARG A 83 1.42 -6.56 2.45
CA ARG A 83 0.13 -7.17 2.78
C ARG A 83 -0.73 -7.34 1.53
N ASP A 84 -0.72 -6.39 0.61
CA ASP A 84 -1.41 -6.43 -0.67
C ASP A 84 -0.89 -7.63 -1.48
N VAL A 85 0.44 -7.74 -1.61
CA VAL A 85 1.09 -8.86 -2.33
C VAL A 85 0.70 -10.21 -1.74
N VAL A 86 0.75 -10.36 -0.42
CA VAL A 86 0.38 -11.61 0.27
C VAL A 86 -1.11 -11.91 0.09
N SER A 87 -1.97 -10.90 0.27
CA SER A 87 -3.43 -11.05 0.12
C SER A 87 -3.81 -11.41 -1.31
N SER A 88 -3.19 -10.77 -2.30
CA SER A 88 -3.34 -11.12 -3.71
C SER A 88 -2.94 -12.57 -3.94
N PHE A 89 -1.77 -13.01 -3.46
CA PHE A 89 -1.33 -14.40 -3.63
C PHE A 89 -2.33 -15.42 -3.07
N PHE A 90 -2.86 -15.18 -1.86
CA PHE A 90 -3.87 -16.05 -1.27
C PHE A 90 -5.18 -16.07 -2.05
N ASN A 91 -5.61 -14.91 -2.56
CA ASN A 91 -6.88 -14.76 -3.26
C ASN A 91 -6.84 -15.23 -4.71
N THR A 92 -5.68 -15.18 -5.38
CA THR A 92 -5.56 -15.56 -6.80
C THR A 92 -5.04 -16.98 -6.97
N GLU A 93 -3.94 -17.34 -6.30
CA GLU A 93 -3.24 -18.60 -6.55
C GLU A 93 -3.68 -19.74 -5.66
N LEU A 94 -4.15 -19.41 -4.45
CA LEU A 94 -4.52 -20.38 -3.41
C LEU A 94 -6.03 -20.47 -3.20
N GLN A 95 -6.82 -19.83 -4.06
CA GLN A 95 -8.27 -19.91 -3.99
C GLN A 95 -8.73 -21.37 -4.12
N GLY A 96 -9.51 -21.85 -3.15
CA GLY A 96 -9.99 -23.23 -3.12
C GLY A 96 -8.97 -24.27 -2.65
N VAL A 97 -7.74 -23.87 -2.33
CA VAL A 97 -6.74 -24.78 -1.75
C VAL A 97 -6.87 -24.79 -0.22
N ASP A 98 -7.31 -25.92 0.34
CA ASP A 98 -7.31 -26.09 1.80
C ASP A 98 -5.91 -26.44 2.31
N LEU A 99 -5.08 -25.41 2.49
CA LEU A 99 -3.75 -25.58 3.06
C LEU A 99 -3.78 -26.13 4.50
N LYS A 100 -4.86 -25.92 5.26
CA LYS A 100 -4.89 -26.26 6.70
C LYS A 100 -4.97 -27.76 6.96
N SER A 101 -5.59 -28.53 6.07
CA SER A 101 -5.66 -30.00 6.19
C SER A 101 -4.40 -30.73 5.69
N MET A 102 -3.53 -30.05 4.96
CA MET A 102 -2.34 -30.66 4.34
C MET A 102 -1.16 -30.82 5.30
N LYS A 103 -0.27 -31.78 5.03
CA LYS A 103 1.02 -31.90 5.73
C LYS A 103 1.98 -30.77 5.31
N MET A 104 2.92 -30.41 6.18
CA MET A 104 3.84 -29.28 5.98
C MET A 104 4.55 -29.30 4.63
N LEU A 105 5.18 -30.43 4.27
CA LEU A 105 5.92 -30.56 3.00
C LEU A 105 5.03 -30.39 1.77
N GLN A 106 3.77 -30.84 1.84
CA GLN A 106 2.81 -30.64 0.75
C GLN A 106 2.44 -29.16 0.62
N ARG A 107 2.26 -28.45 1.75
CA ARG A 107 2.02 -27.00 1.75
C ARG A 107 3.18 -26.26 1.11
N MET A 108 4.43 -26.55 1.51
CA MET A 108 5.60 -25.88 0.93
C MET A 108 5.70 -26.09 -0.56
N ARG A 109 5.49 -27.33 -1.03
CA ARG A 109 5.52 -27.62 -2.47
C ARG A 109 4.49 -26.78 -3.24
N ILE A 110 3.25 -26.71 -2.75
CA ILE A 110 2.20 -25.91 -3.41
C ILE A 110 2.56 -24.43 -3.37
N LEU A 111 3.03 -23.92 -2.23
CA LEU A 111 3.41 -22.51 -2.08
C LEU A 111 4.58 -22.14 -3.00
N GLU A 112 5.57 -23.02 -3.16
CA GLU A 112 6.70 -22.81 -4.06
C GLU A 112 6.25 -22.81 -5.53
N GLU A 113 5.46 -23.80 -5.94
CA GLU A 113 4.97 -23.92 -7.32
C GLU A 113 4.10 -22.73 -7.72
N LYS A 114 3.14 -22.37 -6.87
CA LYS A 114 2.28 -21.20 -7.08
C LYS A 114 3.05 -19.90 -6.96
N GLY A 115 3.97 -19.81 -6.00
CA GLY A 115 4.79 -18.64 -5.76
C GLY A 115 5.68 -18.29 -6.95
N GLN A 116 6.24 -19.28 -7.65
CA GLN A 116 7.05 -19.06 -8.86
C GLN A 116 6.25 -18.38 -9.98
N SER A 117 5.01 -18.81 -10.20
CA SER A 117 4.15 -18.23 -11.24
C SER A 117 3.72 -16.81 -10.86
N PHE A 118 3.30 -16.62 -9.61
CA PHE A 118 2.88 -15.32 -9.07
C PHE A 118 4.02 -14.28 -9.08
N ALA A 119 5.25 -14.70 -8.80
CA ALA A 119 6.43 -13.84 -8.75
C ALA A 119 6.70 -13.10 -10.08
N LEU A 120 6.24 -13.66 -11.21
CA LEU A 120 6.42 -13.12 -12.56
C LEU A 120 5.32 -12.15 -12.98
N LEU A 121 4.22 -12.05 -12.22
CA LEU A 121 3.14 -11.10 -12.52
C LEU A 121 3.63 -9.66 -12.35
N ALA A 122 3.18 -8.77 -13.23
CA ALA A 122 3.46 -7.35 -13.09
C ALA A 122 2.55 -6.73 -12.01
N LEU A 123 3.07 -5.73 -11.29
CA LEU A 123 2.33 -5.08 -10.21
C LEU A 123 1.00 -4.50 -10.67
N LYS A 124 0.95 -3.91 -11.88
CA LYS A 124 -0.27 -3.34 -12.46
C LYS A 124 -1.40 -4.35 -12.68
N ASP A 125 -1.08 -5.65 -12.77
CA ASP A 125 -2.03 -6.73 -13.04
C ASP A 125 -2.52 -7.38 -11.74
N LEU A 126 -2.00 -6.95 -10.58
CA LEU A 126 -2.47 -7.43 -9.30
C LEU A 126 -3.85 -6.85 -8.99
N PRO A 127 -4.77 -7.65 -8.44
CA PRO A 127 -6.13 -7.21 -8.11
C PRO A 127 -6.18 -6.19 -6.97
N ILE A 128 -5.06 -5.88 -6.32
CA ILE A 128 -4.98 -4.96 -5.18
C ILE A 128 -3.83 -3.99 -5.43
N ILE A 129 -4.19 -2.73 -5.66
CA ILE A 129 -3.23 -1.62 -5.68
C ILE A 129 -3.84 -0.49 -4.85
N GLY A 130 -3.61 -0.52 -3.53
CA GLY A 130 -3.77 0.60 -2.59
C GLY A 130 -5.12 1.33 -2.50
N GLY A 131 -6.20 0.81 -3.09
CA GLY A 131 -7.50 1.49 -3.20
C GLY A 131 -8.42 1.37 -1.98
N GLY A 132 -7.91 1.59 -0.77
CA GLY A 132 -8.70 1.47 0.47
C GLY A 132 -8.33 2.51 1.50
N GLY A 133 -8.34 3.78 1.11
CA GLY A 133 -7.97 4.89 1.99
C GLY A 133 -8.44 6.25 1.49
N CYS A 134 -9.68 6.34 1.02
CA CYS A 134 -10.48 7.56 0.92
C CYS A 134 -11.84 7.28 1.59
#